data_AF-A0A929HEX7-F1
#
_entry.id   AF-A0A929HEX7-F1
#
_cell.length_a   1.000
_cell.length_b   1.000
_cell.length_c   1.000
_cell.angle_alpha   90.00
_cell.angle_beta   90.00
_cell.angle_gamma   90.00
#
_symmetry.space_group_name_H-M   'P 1'
#
loop_
_entity.id
_entity.type
_entity.pdbx_description
1 polymer ?
#
loop_
_entity_poly.entity_id
_entity_poly.type
_entity_poly.pdbx_seq_one_letter_code
_entity_poly.pdbx_strand_id
1 'polypeptide(L)'
;VALKKNHITNEEQATALGFLVSPTIRVNGRDIQMNFRESLCDSCGTLCECEGGVSCREWEYQGQWYAAPPKGLIIEAILKEVYGGAEEEREESQESKEAPDNLKRFFSGLRKQKASERS
;
A
#
# COMPACT_ATOMS: atom_id res chain seq x y z
N VAL A 1 -12.37 2.14 18.73
CA VAL A 1 -11.54 1.86 17.53
C VAL A 1 -12.22 0.77 16.73
N ALA A 2 -12.39 0.95 15.42
CA ALA A 2 -12.96 -0.06 14.52
C ALA A 2 -11.95 -0.39 13.41
N LEU A 3 -11.76 -1.68 13.11
CA LEU A 3 -10.88 -2.13 12.04
C LEU A 3 -11.69 -2.38 10.78
N LYS A 4 -11.33 -1.72 9.67
CA LYS A 4 -11.87 -1.99 8.34
C LYS A 4 -10.78 -2.62 7.48
N LYS A 5 -10.97 -3.88 7.08
CA LYS A 5 -10.10 -4.55 6.10
C LYS A 5 -10.74 -4.39 4.73
N ASN A 6 -10.01 -3.78 3.80
CA ASN A 6 -10.46 -3.62 2.42
C ASN A 6 -9.56 -4.47 1.53
N HIS A 7 -10.12 -5.51 0.91
CA HIS A 7 -9.43 -6.23 -0.14
C HIS A 7 -9.68 -5.53 -1.46
N ILE A 8 -8.60 -5.04 -2.09
CA ILE A 8 -8.66 -4.32 -3.35
C ILE A 8 -8.49 -5.30 -4.49
N THR A 9 -9.49 -5.41 -5.35
CA THR A 9 -9.57 -6.48 -6.35
C THR A 9 -9.21 -6.03 -7.76
N ASN A 10 -9.11 -4.72 -8.00
CA ASN A 10 -8.75 -4.13 -9.29
C ASN A 10 -8.11 -2.74 -9.15
N GLU A 11 -7.62 -2.22 -10.27
CA GLU A 11 -6.91 -0.96 -10.40
C GLU A 11 -7.85 0.26 -10.19
N GLU A 12 -9.11 0.14 -10.60
CA GLU A 12 -10.11 1.19 -10.46
C GLU A 12 -10.41 1.46 -8.99
N GLN A 13 -10.53 0.41 -8.16
CA GLN A 13 -10.69 0.55 -6.72
C GLN A 13 -9.47 1.18 -6.06
N ALA A 14 -8.26 0.81 -6.48
CA ALA A 14 -7.03 1.39 -5.94
C ALA A 14 -6.94 2.89 -6.26
N THR A 15 -7.24 3.27 -7.50
CA THR A 15 -7.29 4.67 -7.95
C THR A 15 -8.37 5.46 -7.21
N ALA A 16 -9.59 4.93 -7.12
CA ALA A 16 -10.70 5.59 -6.43
C ALA A 16 -10.46 5.82 -4.94
N LEU A 17 -9.58 5.03 -4.32
CA LEU A 17 -9.16 5.19 -2.92
C LEU A 17 -7.86 5.99 -2.76
N GLY A 18 -7.21 6.38 -3.86
CA GLY A 18 -5.93 7.08 -3.87
C GLY A 18 -4.80 6.25 -3.26
N PHE A 19 -4.74 4.94 -3.55
CA PHE A 19 -3.64 4.11 -3.08
C PHE A 19 -2.44 4.21 -4.02
N LEU A 20 -1.27 4.48 -3.41
CA LEU A 20 -0.01 4.59 -4.14
C LEU A 20 0.79 3.28 -4.11
N VAL A 21 0.61 2.48 -3.06
CA VAL A 21 1.42 1.29 -2.81
C VAL A 21 0.65 0.29 -1.95
N SER A 22 1.05 -0.98 -1.99
CA SER A 22 0.50 -2.04 -1.14
C SER A 22 1.60 -2.65 -0.26
N PRO A 23 1.32 -3.00 1.01
CA PRO A 23 0.08 -2.70 1.75
C PRO A 23 -0.03 -1.20 2.13
N THR A 24 -1.25 -0.71 2.28
CA THR A 24 -1.55 0.64 2.82
C THR A 24 -2.32 0.52 4.13
N ILE A 25 -1.87 1.20 5.18
CA ILE A 25 -2.55 1.29 6.47
C ILE A 25 -2.93 2.74 6.69
N ARG A 26 -4.22 2.99 6.99
CA ARG A 26 -4.73 4.31 7.30
C ARG A 26 -5.29 4.39 8.71
N VAL A 27 -4.97 5.45 9.42
CA VAL A 27 -5.60 5.84 10.69
C VAL A 27 -6.41 7.11 10.42
N ASN A 28 -7.71 7.10 10.72
CA ASN A 28 -8.64 8.19 10.41
C ASN A 28 -8.55 8.70 8.96
N GLY A 29 -8.39 7.75 8.02
CA GLY A 29 -8.31 8.05 6.58
C GLY A 29 -6.95 8.51 6.07
N ARG A 30 -5.96 8.69 6.95
CA ARG A 30 -4.60 9.12 6.59
C ARG A 30 -3.63 7.96 6.63
N ASP A 31 -2.79 7.84 5.60
CA ASP A 31 -1.72 6.84 5.61
C ASP A 31 -0.78 7.09 6.79
N ILE A 32 -0.37 6.04 7.48
CA ILE A 32 0.50 6.14 8.65
C ILE A 32 1.95 6.50 8.29
N GLN A 33 2.37 6.39 7.03
CA GLN A 33 3.74 6.73 6.58
C GLN A 33 3.82 7.02 5.07
N MET A 34 3.63 8.28 4.65
CA MET A 34 3.69 8.64 3.22
C MET A 34 5.10 8.54 2.61
N ASN A 35 6.15 8.64 3.41
CA ASN A 35 7.53 8.38 2.98
C ASN A 35 7.82 6.88 3.01
N PHE A 36 7.54 6.20 1.90
CA PHE A 36 7.78 4.77 1.72
C PHE A 36 8.80 4.50 0.61
N ARG A 37 9.34 3.28 0.61
CA ARG A 37 10.10 2.73 -0.51
C ARG A 37 9.38 1.55 -1.10
N GLU A 38 9.76 1.22 -2.32
CA GLU A 38 9.27 0.07 -3.04
C GLU A 38 10.42 -0.88 -3.34
N SER A 39 10.23 -2.14 -2.98
CA SER A 39 11.19 -3.20 -3.22
C SER A 39 10.51 -4.41 -3.83
N LEU A 40 11.27 -5.18 -4.63
CA LEU A 40 10.74 -6.34 -5.34
C LEU A 40 10.16 -7.34 -4.33
N CYS A 41 8.93 -7.79 -4.59
CA CYS A 41 8.21 -8.70 -3.71
C CYS A 41 7.99 -10.04 -4.41
N ASP A 42 8.77 -11.05 -4.02
CA ASP A 42 8.72 -12.37 -4.64
C ASP A 42 7.34 -13.03 -4.55
N SER A 43 6.68 -12.90 -3.39
CA SER A 43 5.35 -13.49 -3.20
C SER A 43 4.31 -12.84 -4.10
N CYS A 44 4.35 -11.50 -4.25
CA CYS A 44 3.41 -10.78 -5.10
C CYS A 44 3.73 -11.00 -6.58
N GLY A 45 5.01 -11.05 -6.95
CA GLY A 45 5.45 -11.31 -8.31
C GLY A 45 5.03 -12.71 -8.78
N THR A 46 5.20 -13.70 -7.91
CA THR A 46 4.71 -15.07 -8.14
C THR A 46 3.19 -15.10 -8.24
N LEU A 47 2.48 -14.42 -7.33
CA LEU A 47 1.03 -14.38 -7.30
C LEU A 47 0.43 -13.81 -8.59
N CYS A 48 0.98 -12.72 -9.12
CA CYS A 48 0.49 -12.10 -10.34
C CYS A 48 1.13 -12.66 -11.63
N GLU A 49 2.03 -13.64 -11.52
CA GLU A 49 2.84 -14.15 -12.64
C GLU A 49 3.48 -13.02 -13.45
N CYS A 50 3.89 -11.95 -12.76
CA CYS A 50 4.42 -10.77 -13.40
C CYS A 50 5.86 -11.04 -13.83
N GLU A 51 6.11 -11.14 -15.13
CA GLU A 51 7.48 -11.13 -15.68
C GLU A 51 8.21 -9.89 -15.17
N GLY A 52 9.43 -10.01 -14.66
CA GLY A 52 10.17 -8.90 -14.01
C GLY A 52 9.66 -8.49 -12.61
N GLY A 53 8.72 -9.26 -12.06
CA GLY A 53 8.18 -9.12 -10.70
C GLY A 53 7.33 -7.87 -10.48
N VAL A 54 7.02 -7.58 -9.22
CA VAL A 54 6.28 -6.40 -8.78
C VAL A 54 6.87 -5.88 -7.49
N SER A 55 6.95 -4.55 -7.35
CA SER A 55 7.44 -3.93 -6.13
C SER A 55 6.30 -3.67 -5.15
N CYS A 56 6.57 -3.89 -3.86
CA CYS A 56 5.64 -3.61 -2.77
C CYS A 56 6.27 -2.66 -1.75
N ARG A 57 5.43 -2.11 -0.87
CA ARG A 57 5.83 -1.16 0.16
C ARG A 57 6.79 -1.79 1.15
N GLU A 58 7.86 -1.07 1.45
CA GLU A 58 8.66 -1.24 2.64
C GLU A 58 8.40 -0.12 3.65
N TRP A 59 8.56 -0.45 4.91
CA TRP A 59 8.24 0.40 6.05
C TRP A 59 9.53 0.80 6.74
N GLU A 60 9.71 2.10 6.98
CA GLU A 60 10.81 2.60 7.79
C GLU A 60 10.38 2.65 9.24
N TYR A 61 11.20 2.14 10.14
CA TYR A 61 10.98 2.27 11.57
C TYR A 61 12.31 2.23 12.30
N GLN A 62 12.59 3.28 13.07
CA GLN A 62 13.82 3.40 13.87
C GLN A 62 15.10 3.25 13.03
N GLY A 63 15.12 3.80 11.82
CA GLY A 63 16.26 3.77 10.91
C GLY A 63 16.44 2.46 10.14
N GLN A 64 15.51 1.51 10.26
CA GLN A 64 15.55 0.22 9.56
C GLN A 64 14.33 0.05 8.65
N TRP A 65 14.53 -0.68 7.55
CA TRP A 65 13.49 -0.99 6.57
C TRP A 65 12.95 -2.40 6.76
N TYR A 66 11.62 -2.53 6.68
CA TYR A 66 10.90 -3.77 6.91
C TYR A 66 9.93 -4.06 5.77
N ALA A 67 9.90 -5.31 5.30
CA ALA A 67 8.94 -5.77 4.29
C ALA A 67 7.48 -5.82 4.82
N ALA A 68 7.30 -5.81 6.14
CA ALA A 68 6.00 -5.79 6.80
C ALA A 68 5.98 -4.69 7.87
N PRO A 69 4.82 -4.04 8.11
CA PRO A 69 4.74 -2.93 9.04
C PRO A 69 5.03 -3.39 10.47
N PRO A 70 6.06 -2.84 11.14
CA PRO A 70 6.30 -3.14 12.55
C PRO A 70 5.10 -2.74 13.41
N LYS A 71 4.79 -3.54 14.44
CA LYS A 71 3.67 -3.25 15.35
C LYS A 71 3.86 -1.91 16.08
N GLY A 72 5.11 -1.58 16.43
CA GLY A 72 5.47 -0.31 17.08
C GLY A 72 5.06 0.90 16.24
N LEU A 73 5.41 0.89 14.94
CA LEU A 73 5.02 1.93 13.98
C LEU A 73 3.50 2.16 13.95
N ILE A 74 2.71 1.09 13.91
CA ILE A 74 1.24 1.18 13.88
C ILE A 74 0.70 1.76 15.20
N ILE A 75 1.23 1.32 16.34
CA ILE A 75 0.82 1.83 17.66
C ILE A 75 1.15 3.32 17.79
N GLU A 76 2.37 3.72 17.40
CA GLU A 76 2.80 5.12 17.40
C GLU A 76 1.92 5.98 16.51
N ALA A 77 1.56 5.53 15.31
CA ALA A 77 0.67 6.24 14.42
C ALA A 77 -0.73 6.46 15.04
N ILE A 78 -1.27 5.46 15.75
CA ILE A 78 -2.54 5.60 16.47
C ILE A 78 -2.42 6.58 17.64
N LEU A 79 -1.34 6.49 18.43
CA LEU A 79 -1.13 7.40 19.56
C LEU A 79 -0.93 8.84 19.10
N LYS A 80 -0.16 9.05 18.02
CA LYS A 80 0.05 10.36 17.39
C LYS A 80 -1.26 10.95 16.88
N GLU A 81 -2.13 10.15 16.30
CA GLU A 81 -3.46 10.61 15.90
C GLU A 81 -4.32 11.09 17.08
N VAL A 82 -4.26 10.38 18.21
CA VAL A 82 -5.08 10.69 19.39
C VAL A 82 -4.51 11.85 20.21
N TYR A 83 -3.18 11.93 20.33
CA TYR A 83 -2.49 12.81 21.27
C TYR A 83 -1.55 13.84 20.62
N GLY A 84 -1.20 13.69 19.34
CA GLY A 84 -0.14 14.45 18.68
C GLY A 84 -0.47 15.89 18.29
N GLY A 85 -1.70 16.35 18.51
CA GLY A 85 -2.12 17.71 18.13
C GLY A 85 -2.20 17.92 16.60
N ALA A 86 -2.70 19.09 16.19
CA ALA A 86 -3.03 19.39 14.79
C ALA A 86 -1.87 19.99 13.96
N GLU A 87 -0.63 19.94 14.46
CA GLU A 87 0.46 20.83 14.02
C GLU A 87 1.55 20.20 13.14
N GLU A 88 1.58 18.88 12.93
CA GLU A 88 2.49 18.37 11.90
C GLU A 88 1.90 18.59 10.51
N GLU A 89 2.67 19.29 9.67
CA GLU A 89 2.34 19.65 8.30
C GLU A 89 1.79 18.43 7.56
N ARG A 90 0.51 18.54 7.24
CA ARG A 90 -0.32 17.49 6.69
C ARG A 90 0.12 17.24 5.26
N GLU A 91 0.94 16.22 5.05
CA GLU A 91 1.18 15.70 3.71
C GLU A 91 -0.13 15.08 3.19
N GLU A 92 -0.92 15.90 2.51
CA GLU A 92 -2.06 15.44 1.73
C GLU A 92 -1.55 14.53 0.63
N SER A 93 -2.12 13.32 0.57
CA SER A 93 -1.94 12.43 -0.57
C SER A 93 -2.37 13.19 -1.82
N GLN A 94 -1.43 13.48 -2.73
CA GLN A 94 -1.76 14.02 -4.04
C GLN A 94 -2.70 13.02 -4.71
N GLU A 95 -3.94 13.41 -4.95
CA GLU A 95 -4.90 12.63 -5.72
C GLU A 95 -4.41 12.54 -7.17
N SER A 96 -3.65 11.49 -7.49
CA SER A 96 -3.34 11.14 -8.87
C SER A 96 -4.59 10.51 -9.50
N LYS A 97 -4.93 10.95 -10.71
CA LYS A 97 -6.06 10.37 -11.48
C LYS A 97 -5.80 8.95 -11.97
N GLU A 98 -4.58 8.46 -11.81
CA GLU A 98 -4.14 7.14 -12.27
C GLU A 98 -3.40 6.39 -11.17
N ALA A 99 -3.55 5.06 -11.19
CA ALA A 99 -2.76 4.16 -10.36
C ALA A 99 -1.26 4.21 -10.74
N PRO A 100 -0.34 4.07 -9.76
CA PRO A 100 1.08 3.95 -10.07
C PRO A 100 1.43 2.61 -10.71
N ASP A 101 2.64 2.55 -11.27
CA ASP A 101 3.08 1.44 -12.13
C ASP A 101 3.10 0.08 -11.41
N ASN A 102 3.43 0.06 -10.12
CA ASN A 102 3.39 -1.13 -9.29
C ASN A 102 2.00 -1.79 -9.29
N LEU A 103 0.93 -0.99 -9.10
CA LEU A 103 -0.45 -1.45 -9.06
C LEU A 103 -0.95 -1.81 -10.45
N LYS A 104 -0.64 -0.98 -11.47
CA LYS A 104 -0.94 -1.30 -12.88
C LYS A 104 -0.36 -2.66 -13.27
N ARG A 105 0.90 -2.90 -12.93
CA ARG A 105 1.60 -4.16 -13.21
C ARG A 105 0.95 -5.32 -12.48
N PHE A 106 0.74 -5.20 -11.17
CA PHE A 106 0.11 -6.23 -10.34
C PHE A 106 -1.24 -6.69 -10.90
N PHE A 107 -2.16 -5.74 -11.13
CA PHE A 107 -3.50 -6.06 -11.61
C PHE A 107 -3.50 -6.55 -13.05
N SER A 108 -2.57 -6.08 -13.91
CA SER A 108 -2.41 -6.63 -15.25
C SER A 108 -2.01 -8.10 -15.23
N GLY A 109 -1.11 -8.50 -14.33
CA GLY A 109 -0.67 -9.89 -14.16
C GLY A 109 -1.81 -10.78 -13.68
N LEU A 110 -2.52 -10.35 -12.63
CA LEU A 110 -3.70 -11.08 -12.12
C LEU A 110 -4.80 -11.29 -13.18
N ARG A 111 -5.02 -10.31 -14.07
CA ARG A 111 -5.98 -10.45 -15.17
C ARG A 111 -5.56 -11.52 -16.18
N LYS A 112 -4.26 -11.59 -16.50
CA LYS A 112 -3.71 -12.59 -17.42
C LYS A 112 -3.79 -14.00 -16.83
N GLN A 113 -3.40 -14.18 -15.57
CA GLN A 113 -3.50 -15.46 -14.87
C GLN A 113 -4.94 -15.99 -14.87
N LYS A 114 -5.91 -15.16 -14.46
CA LYS A 114 -7.34 -15.55 -14.44
C LYS A 114 -7.91 -15.90 -15.81
N ALA A 115 -7.38 -15.31 -16.89
CA ALA A 115 -7.79 -15.65 -18.25
C ALA A 115 -7.20 -17.00 -18.69
N SER A 116 -5.96 -17.29 -18.30
CA SER A 116 -5.28 -18.56 -18.58
C SER A 116 -5.92 -19.74 -17.83
N GLU A 117 -6.36 -19.55 -16.59
CA GLU A 117 -7.03 -20.59 -15.78
C GLU A 117 -8.44 -20.95 -16.28
N ARG A 118 -9.01 -20.14 -17.17
CA ARG A 118 -10.37 -20.31 -17.73
C ARG A 118 -10.38 -20.85 -19.15
N SER A 119 -9.21 -21.10 -19.74
CA SER A 119 -9.05 -21.60 -21.12
C SER A 119 -8.75 -23.10 -21.15
#